data_AF-A0A957IB12-F1
#
_entry.id   AF-A0A957IB12-F1
#
_cell.length_a   1.000
_cell.length_b   1.000
_cell.length_c   1.000
_cell.angle_alpha   90.00
_cell.angle_beta   90.00
_cell.angle_gamma   90.00
#
_symmetry.space_group_name_H-M   'P 1'
#
loop_
_entity.id
_entity.type
_entity.pdbx_description
1 polymer ?
#
loop_
_entity_poly.entity_id
_entity_poly.type
_entity_poly.pdbx_seq_one_letter_code
_entity_poly.pdbx_strand_id
1 'polypeptide(L)'
;RNRLKVQSAVKNARGYLEIMEKEGSFSTFLWGFVGGAPIQNSWRSLAEVPAETKESQAMSKALKKRGFSFVGPTIIYAFMQTNGHLCG
;
A
#
# COMPACT_ATOMS: atom_id res chain seq x y z
N ARG A 1 15.05 16.72 -14.66
CA ARG A 1 14.10 16.93 -13.53
C ARG A 1 12.73 16.39 -13.95
N ASN A 2 12.26 15.28 -13.38
CA ASN A 2 11.11 14.54 -13.91
C ASN A 2 9.76 15.11 -13.38
N ARG A 3 9.10 15.98 -14.16
CA ARG A 3 7.86 16.72 -13.79
C ARG A 3 6.73 15.81 -13.30
N LEU A 4 6.65 14.59 -13.82
CA LEU A 4 5.64 13.59 -13.46
C LEU A 4 5.76 13.14 -12.00
N LYS A 5 6.97 13.05 -11.46
CA LYS A 5 7.19 12.66 -10.05
C LYS A 5 6.71 13.74 -9.08
N VAL A 6 6.92 15.02 -9.42
CA VAL A 6 6.48 16.15 -8.58
C VAL A 6 4.96 16.24 -8.54
N GLN A 7 4.30 16.13 -9.70
CA GLN A 7 2.83 16.15 -9.75
C GLN A 7 2.22 14.95 -9.04
N SER A 8 2.88 13.79 -9.09
CA SER A 8 2.43 12.59 -8.38
C SER A 8 2.51 12.75 -6.87
N ALA A 9 3.56 13.40 -6.34
CA ALA A 9 3.66 13.69 -4.91
C ALA A 9 2.49 14.57 -4.41
N VAL A 10 2.13 15.62 -5.18
CA VAL A 10 1.00 16.50 -4.84
C VAL A 10 -0.33 15.73 -4.88
N LYS A 11 -0.54 14.87 -5.89
CA LYS A 11 -1.75 14.03 -5.97
C LYS A 11 -1.84 13.05 -4.80
N ASN A 12 -0.72 12.42 -4.44
CA ASN A 12 -0.67 11.49 -3.31
C ASN A 12 -0.94 12.21 -1.98
N ALA A 13 -0.41 13.42 -1.79
CA ALA A 13 -0.69 14.23 -0.60
C ALA A 13 -2.17 14.58 -0.47
N ARG A 14 -2.85 14.91 -1.58
CA ARG A 14 -4.31 15.14 -1.59
C ARG A 14 -5.09 13.88 -1.22
N GLY A 15 -4.72 12.74 -1.79
CA GLY A 15 -5.34 11.45 -1.44
C GLY A 15 -5.12 11.07 0.03
N TYR A 16 -3.95 11.42 0.61
CA TYR A 16 -3.68 11.24 2.04
C TYR A 16 -4.61 12.09 2.91
N LEU A 17 -4.76 13.39 2.57
CA LEU A 17 -5.69 14.28 3.28
C LEU A 17 -7.13 13.77 3.22
N GLU A 18 -7.57 13.26 2.06
CA GLU A 18 -8.91 12.69 1.91
C GLU A 18 -9.12 11.43 2.77
N ILE A 19 -8.08 10.60 2.94
CA ILE A 19 -8.13 9.44 3.85
C ILE A 19 -8.17 9.91 5.30
N MET A 20 -7.36 10.89 5.67
CA MET A 20 -7.38 11.47 7.02
C MET A 20 -8.73 12.11 7.34
N GLU A 21 -9.39 12.74 6.38
CA GLU A 21 -10.71 13.35 6.54
C GLU A 21 -11.83 12.31 6.66
N LYS A 22 -11.76 11.21 5.90
CA LYS A 22 -12.80 10.16 5.89
C LYS A 22 -12.64 9.10 6.98
N GLU A 23 -11.42 8.64 7.22
CA GLU A 23 -11.09 7.49 8.06
C GLU A 23 -10.41 7.92 9.37
N GLY A 24 -10.04 9.20 9.52
CA GLY A 24 -9.35 9.76 10.70
C GLY A 24 -7.88 9.36 10.83
N SER A 25 -7.47 8.23 10.26
CA SER A 25 -6.11 7.70 10.36
C SER A 25 -5.73 6.91 9.11
N PHE A 26 -4.68 7.34 8.43
CA PHE A 26 -4.09 6.61 7.30
C PHE A 26 -3.54 5.24 7.72
N SER A 27 -3.00 5.14 8.94
CA SER A 27 -2.52 3.87 9.49
C SER A 27 -3.68 2.88 9.64
N THR A 28 -4.79 3.30 10.26
CA THR A 28 -5.98 2.46 10.44
C THR A 28 -6.55 2.01 9.10
N PHE A 29 -6.58 2.90 8.10
CA PHE A 29 -6.96 2.56 6.74
C PHE A 29 -6.08 1.44 6.14
N LEU A 30 -4.75 1.54 6.28
CA LEU A 30 -3.83 0.52 5.78
C LEU A 30 -3.97 -0.82 6.54
N TRP A 31 -4.06 -0.77 7.87
CA TRP A 31 -4.26 -1.95 8.71
C TRP A 31 -5.57 -2.68 8.42
N GLY A 32 -6.61 -1.97 7.96
CA GLY A 32 -7.87 -2.57 7.53
C GLY A 32 -7.73 -3.57 6.37
N PHE A 33 -6.72 -3.43 5.51
CA PHE A 33 -6.48 -4.38 4.40
C PHE A 33 -5.83 -5.68 4.83
N VAL A 34 -5.16 -5.69 5.99
CA VAL A 34 -4.53 -6.88 6.58
C VAL A 34 -5.29 -7.42 7.80
N GLY A 35 -6.50 -6.92 8.04
CA GLY A 35 -7.34 -7.37 9.16
C GLY A 35 -6.80 -6.98 10.54
N GLY A 36 -5.97 -5.93 10.63
CA GLY A 36 -5.44 -5.41 11.90
C GLY A 36 -4.28 -6.20 12.51
N ALA A 37 -3.81 -7.27 11.85
CA ALA A 37 -2.66 -8.04 12.29
C ALA A 37 -1.69 -8.28 11.12
N PRO A 38 -0.38 -8.37 11.38
CA PRO A 38 0.59 -8.68 10.34
C PRO A 38 0.31 -10.08 9.79
N ILE A 39 0.28 -10.19 8.46
CA ILE A 39 0.15 -11.50 7.80
C ILE A 39 1.53 -12.16 7.86
N GLN A 40 1.66 -13.17 8.72
CA GLN A 40 2.81 -14.07 8.72
C GLN A 40 2.71 -14.99 7.51
N ASN A 41 3.56 -14.73 6.52
CA ASN A 41 3.83 -15.74 5.51
C ASN A 41 4.93 -16.65 6.02
N SER A 42 4.89 -17.90 5.61
CA SER A 42 5.90 -18.91 5.94
C SER A 42 6.63 -19.32 4.67
N TRP A 43 7.23 -18.35 3.99
CA TRP A 43 7.99 -18.61 2.76
C TRP A 43 9.37 -19.15 3.13
N ARG A 44 9.73 -20.31 2.61
CA ARG A 44 11.03 -20.93 2.93
C ARG A 44 12.15 -20.42 2.04
N SER A 45 11.81 -19.77 0.94
CA SER A 45 12.75 -19.21 -0.03
C SER A 45 12.22 -17.94 -0.69
N LEU A 46 13.13 -17.06 -1.13
CA LEU A 46 12.78 -15.84 -1.87
C LEU A 46 12.03 -16.13 -3.18
N ALA A 47 12.17 -17.34 -3.74
CA ALA A 47 11.47 -17.77 -4.95
C ALA A 47 9.97 -18.07 -4.71
N GLU A 48 9.59 -18.35 -3.46
CA GLU A 48 8.19 -18.58 -3.07
C GLU A 48 7.46 -17.27 -2.75
N VAL A 49 8.20 -16.17 -2.54
CA VAL A 49 7.63 -14.87 -2.22
C VAL A 49 6.89 -14.34 -3.46
N PRO A 50 5.56 -14.20 -3.44
CA PRO A 50 4.81 -13.71 -4.58
C PRO A 50 5.11 -12.22 -4.80
N ALA A 51 5.09 -11.76 -6.05
CA ALA A 51 5.31 -10.35 -6.36
C ALA A 51 4.12 -9.45 -5.95
N GLU A 52 2.95 -10.02 -5.72
CA GLU A 52 1.72 -9.35 -5.27
C GLU A 52 0.79 -10.34 -4.55
N THR A 53 -0.04 -9.85 -3.64
CA THR A 53 -1.06 -10.65 -2.93
C THR A 53 -2.45 -10.04 -3.12
N LYS A 54 -3.50 -10.75 -2.70
CA LYS A 54 -4.87 -10.24 -2.78
C LYS A 54 -5.04 -8.94 -1.97
N GLU A 55 -4.36 -8.84 -0.84
CA GLU A 55 -4.36 -7.67 0.03
C GLU A 55 -3.63 -6.50 -0.63
N SER A 56 -2.47 -6.74 -1.24
CA SER A 56 -1.73 -5.69 -1.94
C SER A 56 -2.47 -5.21 -3.20
N GLN A 57 -3.17 -6.10 -3.90
CA GLN A 57 -4.07 -5.73 -5.00
C GLN A 57 -5.26 -4.90 -4.51
N ALA A 58 -5.91 -5.28 -3.41
CA ALA A 58 -7.03 -4.56 -2.84
C ALA A 58 -6.63 -3.15 -2.38
N MET A 59 -5.50 -3.03 -1.67
CA MET A 59 -4.95 -1.76 -1.21
C MET A 59 -4.50 -0.89 -2.40
N SER A 60 -3.82 -1.46 -3.40
CA SER A 60 -3.46 -0.77 -4.65
C SER A 60 -4.69 -0.18 -5.35
N LYS A 61 -5.77 -0.97 -5.50
CA LYS A 61 -7.01 -0.52 -6.12
C LYS A 61 -7.68 0.59 -5.32
N ALA A 62 -7.69 0.49 -4.00
CA ALA A 62 -8.28 1.49 -3.11
C ALA A 62 -7.52 2.83 -3.14
N LEU A 63 -6.18 2.78 -3.21
CA LEU A 63 -5.31 3.95 -3.35
C LEU A 63 -5.45 4.59 -4.74
N LYS A 64 -5.46 3.78 -5.81
CA LYS A 64 -5.70 4.26 -7.18
C LYS A 64 -7.04 4.97 -7.31
N LYS A 65 -8.11 4.43 -6.69
CA LYS A 65 -9.45 5.06 -6.68
C LYS A 65 -9.44 6.44 -6.02
N ARG A 66 -8.54 6.68 -5.07
CA ARG A 66 -8.32 7.96 -4.37
C ARG A 66 -7.29 8.87 -5.04
N GLY A 67 -6.91 8.57 -6.29
CA GLY A 67 -6.02 9.41 -7.09
C GLY A 67 -4.52 9.25 -6.80
N PHE A 68 -4.14 8.26 -5.97
CA PHE A 68 -2.72 7.97 -5.78
C PHE A 68 -2.08 7.47 -7.08
N SER A 69 -0.84 7.90 -7.29
CA SER A 69 0.01 7.55 -8.42
C SER A 69 1.24 6.80 -7.90
N PHE A 70 1.79 5.88 -8.69
CA PHE A 70 2.87 4.95 -8.29
C PHE A 70 2.52 3.95 -7.18
N VAL A 71 1.25 3.57 -7.07
CA VAL A 71 0.74 2.59 -6.09
C VAL A 71 0.36 1.27 -6.75
N GLY A 72 1.27 0.70 -7.56
CA GLY A 72 1.06 -0.62 -8.18
C GLY A 72 1.05 -1.75 -7.14
N PRO A 73 0.39 -2.89 -7.38
CA PRO A 73 0.27 -3.98 -6.40
C PRO A 73 1.62 -4.51 -5.90
N THR A 74 2.64 -4.56 -6.77
CA THR A 74 4.01 -4.94 -6.40
C THR A 74 4.69 -3.92 -5.48
N ILE A 75 4.47 -2.62 -5.73
CA ILE A 75 4.99 -1.54 -4.88
C ILE A 75 4.32 -1.59 -3.52
N ILE A 76 3.01 -1.81 -3.50
CA ILE A 76 2.23 -1.93 -2.27
C ILE A 76 2.63 -3.19 -1.49
N TYR A 77 2.88 -4.30 -2.18
CA TYR A 77 3.37 -5.53 -1.55
C TYR A 77 4.72 -5.29 -0.86
N ALA A 78 5.69 -4.70 -1.55
CA ALA A 78 6.98 -4.33 -0.95
C ALA A 78 6.81 -3.34 0.22
N PHE A 79 5.93 -2.35 0.08
CA PHE A 79 5.59 -1.42 1.16
C PHE A 79 5.02 -2.16 2.39
N MET A 80 4.14 -3.12 2.18
CA MET A 80 3.55 -3.94 3.25
C MET A 80 4.61 -4.78 3.98
N GLN A 81 5.56 -5.36 3.25
CA GLN A 81 6.72 -6.06 3.83
C GLN A 81 7.60 -5.12 4.67
N THR A 82 7.93 -3.93 4.17
CA THR A 82 8.80 -2.98 4.90
C THR A 82 8.13 -2.37 6.13
N ASN A 83 6.81 -2.13 6.10
CA ASN A 83 6.08 -1.53 7.21
C ASN A 83 5.61 -2.56 8.26
N GLY A 84 6.04 -3.82 8.13
CA GLY A 84 5.70 -4.89 9.08
C GLY A 84 4.26 -5.39 8.96
N HIS A 85 3.53 -5.06 7.90
CA HIS A 85 2.21 -5.65 7.61
C HIS A 85 2.32 -7.10 7.12
N LEU A 86 3.48 -7.48 6.58
CA LEU A 86 3.81 -8.83 6.16
C LEU A 86 5.09 -9.25 6.88
N CYS A 87 5.03 -10.35 7.62
CA CYS A 87 6.24 -11.05 8.05
C CYS A 87 6.58 -12.08 6.98
N GLY A 88 7.85 -12.11 6.57
CA GLY A 88 8.42 -13.16 5.72
C GLY A 88 8.77 -14.40 6.52
#